data_AF-A0A2V8U9J1-F1
#
_entry.id   AF-A0A2V8U9J1-F1
#
_cell.length_a   1.000
_cell.length_b   1.000
_cell.length_c   1.000
_cell.angle_alpha   90.00
_cell.angle_beta   90.00
_cell.angle_gamma   90.00
#
_symmetry.space_group_name_H-M   'P 1'
#
loop_
_entity.id
_entity.type
_entity.pdbx_description
1 polymer ?
#
loop_
_entity_poly.entity_id
_entity_poly.type
_entity_poly.pdbx_seq_one_letter_code
_entity_poly.pdbx_strand_id
1 'polypeptide(L)'
;MGVANWGWQDAAIRGGPATFDLLTLTDGATALLASRQVPAGNYSRIHLDISSATLVNKDGSMTPLKIDSNKVDVPIRFQVTAATTSTITLDFNAAASVQVNETGSDQFILRPVVTPVP
;
A
#
# COMPACT_ATOMS: atom_id res chain seq x y z
N MET A 1 -36.85 -7.79 -7.11
CA MET A 1 -35.89 -7.03 -7.94
C MET A 1 -35.10 -6.14 -6.99
N GLY A 2 -33.82 -6.42 -6.78
CA GLY A 2 -32.99 -5.66 -5.84
C GLY A 2 -32.56 -4.35 -6.45
N VAL A 3 -32.76 -3.24 -5.73
CA VAL A 3 -32.23 -1.93 -6.11
C VAL A 3 -30.71 -2.01 -6.09
N ALA A 4 -30.05 -1.76 -7.22
CA ALA A 4 -28.61 -1.55 -7.25
C ALA A 4 -28.33 -0.24 -6.52
N ASN A 5 -27.70 -0.30 -5.35
CA ASN A 5 -27.14 0.86 -4.70
C ASN A 5 -25.93 1.32 -5.52
N TRP A 6 -26.06 2.44 -6.22
CA TRP A 6 -24.97 3.09 -6.96
C TRP A 6 -24.02 3.86 -6.02
N GLY A 7 -23.71 3.25 -4.86
CA GLY A 7 -22.79 3.78 -3.86
C GLY A 7 -21.39 3.21 -4.03
N TRP A 8 -20.40 3.92 -3.47
CA TRP A 8 -19.03 3.41 -3.35
C TRP A 8 -19.04 2.09 -2.59
N GLN A 9 -18.32 1.09 -3.11
CA GLN A 9 -18.24 -0.23 -2.50
C GLN A 9 -16.87 -0.42 -1.84
N ASP A 10 -16.87 -0.87 -0.59
CA ASP A 10 -15.66 -1.34 0.09
C ASP A 10 -15.47 -2.83 -0.23
N ALA A 11 -14.40 -3.16 -0.95
CA ALA A 11 -14.00 -4.55 -1.19
C ALA A 11 -12.67 -4.81 -0.49
N ALA A 12 -12.69 -5.49 0.66
CA ALA A 12 -11.46 -5.88 1.35
C ALA A 12 -10.71 -6.93 0.52
N ILE A 13 -9.48 -6.65 0.10
CA ILE A 13 -8.62 -7.64 -0.56
C ILE A 13 -7.77 -8.30 0.54
N ARG A 14 -8.06 -9.55 0.88
CA ARG A 14 -7.26 -10.33 1.84
C ARG A 14 -6.33 -11.28 1.09
N GLY A 15 -5.12 -10.81 0.77
CA GLY A 15 -3.97 -11.69 0.62
C GLY A 15 -3.42 -12.08 1.99
N GLY A 16 -2.67 -13.18 2.09
CA GLY A 16 -1.83 -13.41 3.26
C GLY A 16 -0.79 -12.29 3.43
N PRO A 17 -0.14 -12.16 4.59
CA PRO A 17 0.94 -11.19 4.76
C PRO A 17 2.04 -11.45 3.72
N ALA A 18 2.54 -10.39 3.10
CA ALA A 18 3.65 -10.41 2.17
C ALA A 18 4.68 -9.35 2.56
N THR A 19 5.96 -9.65 2.31
CA THR A 19 7.08 -8.75 2.57
C THR A 19 7.75 -8.42 1.25
N PHE A 20 8.06 -7.13 1.05
CA PHE A 20 8.67 -6.61 -0.17
C PHE A 20 9.95 -5.87 0.18
N ASP A 21 11.02 -6.13 -0.56
CA ASP A 21 12.21 -5.28 -0.54
C ASP A 21 12.01 -4.12 -1.52
N LEU A 22 11.65 -2.96 -0.98
CA LEU A 22 11.38 -1.76 -1.77
C LEU A 22 12.60 -1.27 -2.57
N LEU A 23 13.83 -1.61 -2.16
CA LEU A 23 15.04 -1.21 -2.87
C LEU A 23 15.21 -1.99 -4.18
N THR A 24 14.57 -3.16 -4.29
CA THR A 24 14.54 -3.97 -5.53
C THR A 24 13.42 -3.54 -6.50
N LEU A 25 12.47 -2.73 -6.04
CA LEU A 25 11.32 -2.26 -6.82
C LEU A 25 11.56 -0.85 -7.37
N THR A 26 12.73 -0.65 -7.97
CA THR A 26 13.17 0.62 -8.55
C THR A 26 13.27 0.49 -10.08
N ASP A 27 13.42 1.62 -10.79
CA ASP A 27 13.57 1.65 -12.26
C ASP A 27 12.47 0.91 -13.04
N GLY A 28 11.22 0.98 -12.55
CA GLY A 28 10.05 0.36 -13.18
C GLY A 28 9.86 -1.12 -12.81
N ALA A 29 10.73 -1.71 -11.98
CA ALA A 29 10.50 -3.02 -11.41
C ALA A 29 9.26 -3.00 -10.50
N THR A 30 8.38 -3.99 -10.67
CA THR A 30 7.13 -4.12 -9.90
C THR A 30 6.98 -5.53 -9.36
N ALA A 31 6.23 -5.66 -8.27
CA ALA A 31 5.84 -6.94 -7.71
C ALA A 31 4.32 -7.01 -7.54
N LEU A 32 3.74 -8.21 -7.65
CA LEU A 32 2.33 -8.40 -7.44
C LEU A 32 2.00 -8.23 -5.95
N LEU A 33 1.34 -7.13 -5.60
CA LEU A 33 0.87 -6.89 -4.24
C LEU A 33 -0.33 -7.77 -3.89
N ALA A 34 -1.34 -7.80 -4.76
CA ALA A 34 -2.52 -8.63 -4.62
C ALA A 34 -3.24 -8.81 -5.97
N SER A 35 -4.00 -9.90 -6.09
CA SER A 35 -4.93 -10.13 -7.20
C SER A 35 -6.20 -10.74 -6.65
N ARG A 36 -7.37 -10.16 -6.97
CA ARG A 36 -8.66 -10.64 -6.48
C ARG A 36 -9.79 -10.21 -7.41
N GLN A 37 -10.83 -11.05 -7.49
CA GLN A 37 -12.12 -10.66 -8.04
C GLN A 37 -12.85 -9.76 -7.03
N VAL A 38 -13.33 -8.61 -7.52
CA VAL A 38 -14.14 -7.67 -6.75
C VAL A 38 -15.45 -7.41 -7.50
N PRO A 39 -16.54 -7.00 -6.81
CA PRO A 39 -17.78 -6.63 -7.47
C PRO A 39 -17.57 -5.53 -8.52
N ALA A 40 -18.41 -5.51 -9.56
CA ALA A 40 -18.46 -4.37 -10.45
C ALA A 40 -18.94 -3.13 -9.66
N GLY A 41 -18.29 -1.99 -9.88
CA GLY A 41 -18.57 -0.78 -9.12
C GLY A 41 -17.51 0.31 -9.27
N ASN A 42 -17.76 1.44 -8.61
CA ASN A 42 -16.82 2.54 -8.50
C ASN A 42 -16.07 2.43 -7.16
N TYR A 43 -14.76 2.66 -7.22
CA TYR A 43 -13.86 2.62 -6.07
C TYR A 43 -13.11 3.94 -5.94
N SER A 44 -12.94 4.41 -4.70
CA SER A 44 -12.35 5.72 -4.40
C SER A 44 -11.07 5.66 -3.54
N ARG A 45 -10.66 4.47 -3.10
CA ARG A 45 -9.54 4.29 -2.17
C ARG A 45 -9.00 2.87 -2.22
N ILE A 46 -7.70 2.73 -1.97
CA ILE A 46 -7.06 1.47 -1.61
C ILE A 46 -6.54 1.59 -0.17
N HIS A 47 -6.86 0.60 0.66
CA HIS A 47 -6.38 0.50 2.04
C HIS A 47 -5.26 -0.54 2.11
N LEU A 48 -4.10 -0.14 2.59
CA LEU A 48 -2.97 -1.03 2.86
C LEU A 48 -2.78 -1.16 4.38
N ASP A 49 -2.78 -2.39 4.88
CA ASP A 49 -2.41 -2.70 6.26
C ASP A 49 -0.93 -3.11 6.28
N ILE A 50 -0.10 -2.40 7.05
CA ILE A 50 1.32 -2.69 7.21
C ILE A 50 1.54 -3.23 8.63
N SER A 51 1.93 -4.51 8.72
CA SER A 51 2.13 -5.17 10.02
C SER A 51 3.51 -4.94 10.62
N SER A 52 4.54 -4.76 9.79
CA SER A 52 5.92 -4.52 10.22
C SER A 52 6.76 -3.90 9.11
N ALA A 53 7.84 -3.22 9.48
CA ALA A 53 8.82 -2.65 8.56
C ALA A 53 10.21 -2.63 9.20
N THR A 54 11.24 -2.74 8.37
CA THR A 54 12.63 -2.82 8.82
C THR A 54 13.53 -2.06 7.84
N LEU A 55 14.41 -1.22 8.39
CA LEU A 55 15.48 -0.59 7.65
C LEU A 55 16.69 -1.53 7.64
N VAL A 56 17.27 -1.77 6.46
CA VAL A 56 18.54 -2.48 6.31
C VAL A 56 19.63 -1.43 6.10
N ASN A 57 20.51 -1.29 7.08
CA ASN A 57 21.62 -0.35 7.03
C ASN A 57 22.73 -0.83 6.10
N LYS A 58 23.62 0.08 5.69
CA LYS A 58 24.74 -0.25 4.78
C LYS A 58 25.71 -1.30 5.33
N ASP A 59 25.79 -1.43 6.66
CA ASP A 59 26.58 -2.44 7.35
C ASP A 59 25.86 -3.79 7.49
N GLY A 60 24.64 -3.90 6.96
CA GLY A 60 23.78 -5.09 7.04
C GLY A 60 22.97 -5.20 8.34
N SER A 61 23.15 -4.28 9.30
CA SER A 61 22.33 -4.27 10.50
C SER A 61 20.87 -3.91 10.19
N MET A 62 19.95 -4.49 10.95
CA MET A 62 18.51 -4.28 10.78
C MET A 62 17.96 -3.43 11.91
N THR A 63 17.24 -2.37 11.56
CA THR A 63 16.57 -1.49 12.52
C THR A 63 15.07 -1.56 12.31
N PRO A 64 14.28 -2.04 13.28
CA PRO A 64 12.83 -2.04 13.17
C PRO A 64 12.32 -0.59 13.12
N LEU A 65 11.36 -0.33 12.23
CA LEU A 65 10.72 0.98 12.14
C LEU A 65 9.45 0.98 12.98
N LYS A 66 9.22 2.07 13.72
CA LYS A 66 7.91 2.32 14.32
C LYS A 66 6.90 2.67 13.23
N ILE A 67 5.69 2.15 13.33
CA ILE A 67 4.60 2.43 12.40
C ILE A 67 3.46 3.07 13.19
N ASP A 68 3.11 4.33 12.89
CA ASP A 68 2.16 5.11 13.71
C ASP A 68 0.70 4.66 13.53
N SER A 69 0.25 4.40 12.29
CA SER A 69 -1.17 4.06 12.01
C SER A 69 -1.41 2.60 11.63
N ASN A 70 -0.35 1.86 11.26
CA ASN A 70 -0.40 0.56 10.57
C ASN A 70 -1.28 0.53 9.31
N LYS A 71 -1.75 1.69 8.84
CA LYS A 71 -2.72 1.85 7.76
C LYS A 71 -2.32 2.97 6.82
N VAL A 72 -2.35 2.68 5.53
CA VAL A 72 -2.12 3.65 4.46
C VAL A 72 -3.35 3.70 3.57
N ASP A 73 -3.93 4.89 3.48
CA ASP A 73 -5.07 5.15 2.63
C ASP A 73 -4.58 5.83 1.36
N VAL A 74 -4.69 5.14 0.22
CA VAL A 74 -4.31 5.67 -1.09
C VAL A 74 -5.57 6.15 -1.81
N PRO A 75 -5.82 7.46 -1.93
CA PRO A 75 -6.96 7.97 -2.66
C PRO A 75 -6.77 7.74 -4.17
N ILE A 76 -7.73 7.07 -4.81
CA ILE A 76 -7.70 6.78 -6.25
C ILE A 76 -9.14 6.60 -6.74
N ARG A 77 -9.48 7.04 -7.96
CA ARG A 77 -10.81 6.78 -8.54
C ARG A 77 -10.69 5.85 -9.73
N PHE A 78 -11.34 4.70 -9.66
CA PHE A 78 -11.40 3.75 -10.78
C PHE A 78 -12.74 3.00 -10.80
N GLN A 79 -13.09 2.49 -11.98
CA GLN A 79 -14.28 1.69 -12.18
C GLN A 79 -13.86 0.25 -12.51
N VAL A 80 -14.56 -0.71 -11.90
CA VAL A 80 -14.47 -2.13 -12.28
C VAL A 80 -15.77 -2.50 -12.98
N THR A 81 -15.65 -3.01 -14.20
CA THR A 81 -16.78 -3.58 -14.95
C THR A 81 -16.80 -5.11 -14.84
N ALA A 82 -17.96 -5.72 -15.07
CA ALA A 82 -18.06 -7.18 -15.01
C ALA A 82 -17.14 -7.83 -16.07
N ALA A 83 -16.48 -8.91 -15.68
CA ALA A 83 -15.58 -9.70 -16.55
C ALA A 83 -14.37 -8.93 -17.12
N THR A 84 -13.98 -7.79 -16.52
CA THR A 84 -12.76 -7.07 -16.89
C THR A 84 -11.71 -7.13 -15.78
N THR A 85 -10.44 -7.10 -16.17
CA THR A 85 -9.31 -6.93 -15.26
C THR A 85 -8.81 -5.50 -15.31
N SER A 86 -8.75 -4.86 -14.14
CA SER A 86 -8.11 -3.55 -13.97
C SER A 86 -6.80 -3.76 -13.23
N THR A 87 -5.71 -3.21 -13.77
CA THR A 87 -4.40 -3.19 -13.10
C THR A 87 -4.17 -1.80 -12.54
N ILE A 88 -3.77 -1.72 -11.28
CA ILE A 88 -3.40 -0.48 -10.60
C ILE A 88 -1.98 -0.68 -10.07
N THR A 89 -1.09 0.23 -10.44
CA THR A 89 0.27 0.27 -9.91
C THR A 89 0.33 1.31 -8.81
N LEU A 90 0.90 0.94 -7.66
CA LEU A 90 1.16 1.84 -6.55
C LEU A 90 2.66 2.13 -6.48
N ASP A 91 3.00 3.41 -6.50
CA ASP A 91 4.36 3.89 -6.30
C ASP A 91 4.59 4.17 -4.81
N PHE A 92 5.57 3.47 -4.22
CA PHE A 92 5.95 3.62 -2.82
C PHE A 92 7.28 4.37 -2.76
N ASN A 93 7.25 5.62 -2.30
CA ASN A 93 8.46 6.40 -2.14
C ASN A 93 9.15 6.06 -0.80
N ALA A 94 10.03 5.05 -0.82
CA ALA A 94 10.72 4.58 0.39
C ALA A 94 11.53 5.68 1.07
N ALA A 95 12.22 6.53 0.29
CA ALA A 95 13.06 7.61 0.80
C ALA A 95 12.24 8.69 1.53
N ALA A 96 11.07 9.07 1.00
CA ALA A 96 10.17 10.03 1.63
C ALA A 96 9.36 9.42 2.79
N SER A 97 9.32 8.09 2.90
CA SER A 97 8.49 7.39 3.88
C SER A 97 9.16 7.22 5.24
N VAL A 98 10.49 7.31 5.33
CA VAL A 98 11.23 7.13 6.59
C VAL A 98 11.56 8.50 7.18
N GLN A 99 11.17 8.71 8.43
CA GLN A 99 11.42 9.96 9.17
C GLN A 99 12.24 9.66 10.43
N VAL A 100 13.13 10.59 10.79
CA VAL A 100 13.87 10.55 12.04
C VAL A 100 13.05 11.22 13.13
N ASN A 101 12.92 10.56 14.28
CA ASN A 101 12.35 11.21 15.45
C ASN A 101 13.48 11.82 16.30
N GLU A 102 13.56 13.15 16.32
CA GLU A 102 14.61 13.88 17.04
C GLU A 102 14.38 13.95 18.57
N THR A 103 13.24 13.45 19.07
CA THR A 103 12.78 13.71 20.45
C THR A 103 12.58 12.46 21.33
N GLY A 104 12.99 11.26 20.89
CA GLY A 104 12.79 10.03 21.68
C GLY A 104 13.67 8.84 21.28
N SER A 105 13.49 7.70 21.96
CA SER A 105 14.25 6.44 21.76
C SER A 105 13.95 5.72 20.44
N ASP A 106 12.79 5.96 19.84
CA ASP A 106 12.38 5.39 18.56
C ASP A 106 12.96 6.22 17.41
N GLN A 107 14.23 5.98 17.05
CA GLN A 107 14.98 6.86 16.15
C GLN A 107 14.38 6.97 14.73
N PHE A 108 13.60 5.98 14.28
CA PHE A 108 13.01 5.98 12.93
C PHE A 108 11.54 5.57 12.92
N ILE A 109 10.73 6.37 12.24
CA ILE A 109 9.29 6.18 12.06
C ILE A 109 9.01 5.99 10.56
N LEU A 110 8.19 4.98 10.23
CA LEU A 110 7.62 4.80 8.92
C LEU A 110 6.31 5.59 8.81
N ARG A 111 6.28 6.54 7.87
CA ARG A 111 5.09 7.27 7.42
C ARG A 111 4.97 7.10 5.90
N PRO A 112 4.30 6.03 5.44
CA PRO A 112 4.31 5.65 4.03
C PRO A 112 3.78 6.78 3.13
N VAL A 113 4.58 7.09 2.11
CA VAL A 113 4.20 7.97 1.00
C VAL A 113 3.94 7.07 -0.19
N VAL A 114 2.66 6.84 -0.47
CA VAL A 114 2.20 5.94 -1.54
C VAL A 114 1.23 6.69 -2.45
N THR A 115 1.45 6.59 -3.75
CA THR A 115 0.58 7.21 -4.77
C THR A 115 0.21 6.20 -5.85
N PRO A 116 -0.98 6.31 -6.45
CA PRO A 116 -1.27 5.54 -7.65
C PRO A 116 -0.48 6.12 -8.83
N VAL A 117 0.11 5.25 -9.64
CA VAL A 117 0.70 5.65 -10.93
C VAL A 117 -0.45 6.02 -11.89
N PRO A 118 -0.40 7.17 -12.57
CA PRO A 118 -1.44 7.60 -13.52
C PRO A 118 -1.69 6.63 -14.67
#